data_AF-A0A7J5DNL7-F1
#
_entry.id   AF-A0A7J5DNL7-F1
#
_cell.length_a   1.000
_cell.length_b   1.000
_cell.length_c   1.000
_cell.angle_alpha   90.00
_cell.angle_beta   90.00
_cell.angle_gamma   90.00
#
_symmetry.space_group_name_H-M   'P 1'
#
loop_
_entity.id
_entity.type
_entity.pdbx_description
1 polymer ?
#
loop_
_entity_poly.entity_id
_entity_poly.type
_entity_poly.pdbx_seq_one_letter_code
_entity_poly.pdbx_strand_id
1 'polypeptide(L)'
;MPYLGVAVVVLAVLTGGIVWLFQDDLFPPFGDVRACEGSDLRLPDVISAGGASIPAMASDVHYFTRNGRAEVTFVSDQVEDYLRRTGALPDGRPLFDEKYGTKAVADDEIGLPDGLCGSSLRGPAWIYHFTSTTGSGVDVMVERSPADNESFRFPARAVVTYSLP
;
A
#
# COMPACT_ATOMS: atom_id res chain seq x y z
N MET A 1 -53.37 -30.23 -17.20
CA MET A 1 -51.94 -30.48 -16.93
C MET A 1 -51.23 -29.17 -16.58
N PRO A 2 -51.28 -28.67 -15.33
CA PRO A 2 -50.57 -27.44 -14.92
C PRO A 2 -49.33 -27.68 -14.04
N TYR A 3 -49.04 -28.93 -13.65
CA TYR A 3 -47.98 -29.23 -12.66
C TYR A 3 -46.54 -29.25 -13.23
N LEU A 4 -46.38 -29.21 -14.56
CA LEU A 4 -45.07 -29.27 -15.21
C LEU A 4 -44.39 -27.90 -15.31
N GLY A 5 -45.15 -26.80 -15.31
CA GLY A 5 -44.59 -25.44 -15.37
C GLY A 5 -44.00 -24.95 -14.05
N VAL A 6 -44.57 -25.38 -12.92
CA VAL A 6 -44.12 -24.96 -11.58
C VAL A 6 -42.81 -25.66 -11.18
N ALA A 7 -42.62 -26.91 -11.60
CA ALA A 7 -41.41 -27.68 -11.28
C ALA A 7 -40.14 -27.07 -11.93
N VAL A 8 -40.25 -26.48 -13.12
CA VAL A 8 -39.11 -25.88 -13.83
C VAL A 8 -38.69 -24.55 -13.21
N VAL A 9 -39.64 -23.76 -12.68
CA VAL A 9 -39.35 -22.48 -12.04
C VAL A 9 -38.63 -22.68 -10.70
N VAL A 10 -38.99 -23.70 -9.92
CA VAL A 10 -38.30 -23.99 -8.64
C VAL A 10 -36.86 -24.49 -8.88
N LEU A 11 -36.61 -25.25 -9.95
CA LEU A 11 -35.27 -25.75 -10.27
C LEU A 11 -34.34 -24.67 -10.84
N ALA A 12 -34.88 -23.69 -11.57
CA ALA A 12 -34.11 -22.54 -12.06
C ALA A 12 -33.75 -21.55 -10.94
N VAL A 13 -34.61 -21.39 -9.93
CA VAL A 13 -34.32 -20.54 -8.76
C VAL A 13 -33.25 -21.15 -7.87
N LEU A 14 -33.21 -22.49 -7.74
CA LEU A 14 -32.18 -23.16 -6.93
C LEU A 14 -30.80 -23.14 -7.57
N THR A 15 -30.70 -23.16 -8.90
CA THR A 15 -29.39 -23.07 -9.59
C THR A 15 -28.89 -21.64 -9.75
N GLY A 16 -29.79 -20.66 -9.92
CA GLY A 16 -29.44 -19.24 -9.90
C GLY A 16 -29.10 -18.70 -8.50
N GLY A 17 -29.68 -19.28 -7.44
CA GLY A 17 -29.43 -18.86 -6.05
C GLY A 17 -28.09 -19.34 -5.47
N ILE A 18 -27.53 -20.44 -5.97
CA ILE A 18 -26.26 -20.99 -5.46
C ILE A 18 -25.05 -20.26 -6.02
N VAL A 19 -25.12 -19.68 -7.23
CA VAL A 19 -24.01 -18.88 -7.78
C VAL A 19 -23.76 -17.61 -6.95
N TRP A 20 -24.76 -17.09 -6.25
CA TRP A 20 -24.62 -15.96 -5.31
C TRP A 20 -23.97 -16.33 -3.98
N LEU A 21 -23.91 -17.62 -3.61
CA LEU A 21 -23.27 -18.11 -2.38
C LEU A 21 -21.75 -18.35 -2.53
N PHE A 22 -21.17 -18.10 -3.70
CA PHE A 22 -19.71 -18.13 -3.90
C PHE A 22 -19.09 -16.72 -3.92
N GLN A 23 -19.84 -15.73 -3.45
CA GLN A 23 -19.26 -14.46 -2.99
C GLN A 23 -18.46 -14.65 -1.68
N ASP A 24 -18.47 -15.86 -1.10
CA ASP A 24 -17.91 -16.23 0.21
C ASP A 24 -16.37 -16.54 0.24
N ASP A 25 -15.62 -16.27 -0.84
CA ASP A 25 -14.13 -16.32 -0.87
C ASP A 25 -13.45 -14.92 -0.80
N LEU A 26 -14.17 -13.89 -0.35
CA LEU A 26 -13.62 -12.52 -0.27
C LEU A 26 -12.79 -12.31 1.00
N PHE A 27 -11.57 -12.86 1.05
CA PHE A 27 -10.52 -12.41 1.97
C PHE A 27 -9.66 -11.32 1.30
N PRO A 28 -8.79 -10.65 2.07
CA PRO A 28 -8.82 -9.23 2.39
C PRO A 28 -8.83 -8.30 1.15
N PRO A 29 -9.27 -7.03 1.24
CA PRO A 29 -10.33 -6.47 2.06
C PRO A 29 -11.71 -6.66 1.40
N PHE A 30 -11.76 -7.06 0.13
CA PHE A 30 -12.91 -7.49 -0.66
C PHE A 30 -12.32 -8.24 -1.87
N GLY A 31 -11.46 -9.24 -1.64
CA GLY A 31 -10.78 -10.01 -2.68
C GLY A 31 -9.60 -9.29 -3.35
N ASP A 32 -9.05 -8.24 -2.73
CA ASP A 32 -7.87 -7.55 -3.26
C ASP A 32 -6.62 -8.18 -2.65
N VAL A 33 -5.93 -8.99 -3.44
CA VAL A 33 -4.74 -9.76 -3.06
C VAL A 33 -3.58 -8.93 -2.50
N ARG A 34 -3.62 -7.60 -2.66
CA ARG A 34 -2.63 -6.67 -2.10
C ARG A 34 -2.93 -6.30 -0.65
N ALA A 35 -4.14 -6.55 -0.16
CA ALA A 35 -4.46 -6.24 1.22
C ALA A 35 -3.97 -7.33 2.16
N CYS A 36 -3.38 -6.88 3.24
CA CYS A 36 -2.96 -7.73 4.33
C CYS A 36 -4.17 -8.10 5.19
N GLU A 37 -4.06 -9.26 5.83
CA GLU A 37 -5.09 -9.78 6.72
C GLU A 37 -5.42 -8.78 7.83
N GLY A 38 -6.72 -8.61 8.11
CA GLY A 38 -7.20 -7.66 9.11
C GLY A 38 -7.33 -6.21 8.63
N SER A 39 -7.08 -5.92 7.34
CA SER A 39 -7.41 -4.63 6.75
C SER A 39 -8.92 -4.37 6.80
N ASP A 40 -9.33 -3.23 7.35
CA ASP A 40 -10.74 -2.86 7.52
C ASP A 40 -11.38 -2.18 6.29
N LEU A 41 -10.56 -1.65 5.37
CA LEU A 41 -10.97 -0.89 4.21
C LEU A 41 -10.17 -1.33 2.98
N ARG A 42 -10.75 -1.15 1.78
CA ARG A 42 -9.93 -1.16 0.56
C ARG A 42 -8.97 -0.01 0.62
N LEU A 43 -7.79 -0.20 0.00
CA LEU A 43 -6.93 0.93 -0.32
C LEU A 43 -7.82 1.96 -1.01
N PRO A 44 -8.13 3.08 -0.34
CA PRO A 44 -9.14 3.94 -0.90
C PRO A 44 -8.57 4.60 -2.17
N ASP A 45 -9.42 5.05 -3.10
CA ASP A 45 -9.00 6.07 -4.08
C ASP A 45 -8.38 7.29 -3.38
N VAL A 46 -8.69 7.44 -2.09
CA VAL A 46 -8.22 8.38 -1.07
C VAL A 46 -6.74 8.13 -0.65
N ILE A 47 -6.00 7.16 -1.21
CA ILE A 47 -4.52 7.27 -1.24
C ILE A 47 -4.05 8.25 -2.34
N SER A 48 -4.93 8.61 -3.29
CA SER A 48 -4.81 9.94 -3.93
C SER A 48 -4.91 11.07 -2.91
N ALA A 49 -5.58 10.86 -1.77
CA ALA A 49 -5.74 11.87 -0.71
C ALA A 49 -4.60 11.90 0.31
N GLY A 50 -3.51 11.17 0.08
CA GLY A 50 -2.20 11.47 0.66
C GLY A 50 -1.30 12.32 -0.25
N GLY A 51 -1.77 12.64 -1.46
CA GLY A 51 -1.15 13.58 -2.39
C GLY A 51 -0.52 12.97 -3.65
N ALA A 52 -0.19 11.67 -3.70
CA ALA A 52 0.24 11.04 -4.95
C ALA A 52 -0.11 9.55 -5.05
N SER A 53 -0.46 9.13 -6.27
CA SER A 53 -0.62 7.72 -6.61
C SER A 53 0.69 6.95 -6.46
N ILE A 54 0.59 5.70 -6.01
CA ILE A 54 1.68 4.71 -6.03
C ILE A 54 2.28 4.68 -7.45
N PRO A 55 3.61 4.54 -7.61
CA PRO A 55 4.23 4.42 -8.92
C PRO A 55 3.56 3.36 -9.81
N ALA A 56 3.31 3.68 -11.07
CA ALA A 56 2.52 2.81 -11.96
C ALA A 56 3.16 1.43 -12.18
N MET A 57 4.49 1.37 -12.16
CA MET A 57 5.27 0.14 -12.32
C MET A 57 5.73 -0.45 -10.99
N ALA A 58 5.07 -0.10 -9.88
CA ALA A 58 5.37 -0.69 -8.58
C ALA A 58 5.03 -2.19 -8.55
N SER A 59 5.89 -2.96 -7.91
CA SER A 59 5.74 -4.40 -7.68
C SER A 59 5.71 -4.71 -6.18
N ASP A 60 5.32 -5.93 -5.83
CA ASP A 60 5.21 -6.39 -4.43
C ASP A 60 4.44 -5.39 -3.55
N VAL A 61 3.31 -4.92 -4.08
CA VAL A 61 2.46 -3.93 -3.43
C VAL A 61 1.59 -4.62 -2.40
N HIS A 62 1.76 -4.26 -1.13
CA HIS A 62 0.88 -4.69 -0.05
C HIS A 62 0.41 -3.50 0.78
N TYR A 63 -0.75 -3.64 1.40
CA TYR A 63 -1.27 -2.60 2.26
C TYR A 63 -2.04 -3.12 3.45
N PHE A 64 -2.08 -2.31 4.49
CA PHE A 64 -2.84 -2.56 5.70
C PHE A 64 -3.58 -1.28 6.09
N THR A 65 -4.88 -1.39 6.37
CA THR A 65 -5.69 -0.27 6.88
C THR A 65 -6.32 -0.64 8.20
N ARG A 66 -6.20 0.26 9.18
CA ARG A 66 -6.86 0.10 10.49
C ARG A 66 -6.96 1.41 11.23
N ASN A 67 -8.10 1.69 11.86
CA ASN A 67 -8.27 2.80 12.81
C ASN A 67 -7.84 4.18 12.25
N GLY A 68 -8.16 4.50 10.99
CA GLY A 68 -7.76 5.76 10.38
C GLY A 68 -6.28 5.83 10.00
N ARG A 69 -5.56 4.70 10.00
CA ARG A 69 -4.20 4.59 9.45
C ARG A 69 -4.23 3.73 8.19
N ALA A 70 -3.46 4.15 7.19
CA ALA A 70 -3.22 3.35 6.01
C ALA A 70 -1.71 3.20 5.79
N GLU A 71 -1.25 1.97 5.59
CA GLU A 71 0.14 1.63 5.38
C GLU A 71 0.29 0.89 4.07
N VAL A 72 1.31 1.24 3.30
CA VAL A 72 1.54 0.66 1.98
C VAL A 72 3.01 0.35 1.83
N THR A 73 3.35 -0.88 1.45
CA THR A 73 4.70 -1.26 1.01
C THR A 73 4.70 -1.54 -0.48
N PHE A 74 5.75 -1.15 -1.17
CA PHE A 74 5.95 -1.46 -2.59
C PHE A 74 7.42 -1.41 -2.97
N VAL A 75 7.77 -2.03 -4.10
CA VAL A 75 9.09 -1.98 -4.72
C VAL A 75 9.02 -1.23 -6.05
N SER A 76 9.85 -0.21 -6.23
CA SER A 76 9.87 0.59 -7.46
C SER A 76 11.24 1.20 -7.74
N ASP A 77 11.52 1.46 -9.01
CA ASP A 77 12.62 2.28 -9.51
C ASP A 77 12.29 3.78 -9.56
N GLN A 78 11.03 4.15 -9.33
CA GLN A 78 10.50 5.53 -9.40
C GLN A 78 10.28 6.17 -8.03
N VAL A 79 10.98 5.69 -6.99
CA VAL A 79 10.76 6.20 -5.62
C VAL A 79 11.19 7.65 -5.47
N GLU A 80 12.28 8.08 -6.12
CA GLU A 80 12.67 9.50 -6.13
C GLU A 80 11.58 10.39 -6.74
N ASP A 81 11.08 10.02 -7.93
CA ASP A 81 9.99 10.74 -8.60
C ASP A 81 8.71 10.76 -7.77
N TYR A 82 8.43 9.69 -7.03
CA TYR A 82 7.32 9.64 -6.09
C TYR A 82 7.50 10.65 -4.96
N LEU A 83 8.67 10.70 -4.31
CA LEU A 83 8.98 11.64 -3.23
C LEU A 83 8.90 13.09 -3.67
N ARG A 84 9.32 13.39 -4.90
CA ARG A 84 9.23 14.74 -5.47
C ARG A 84 7.80 15.16 -5.73
N ARG A 85 7.00 14.29 -6.36
CA ARG A 85 5.59 14.57 -6.68
C ARG A 85 4.69 14.68 -5.45
N THR A 86 4.98 13.92 -4.39
CA THR A 86 4.24 14.03 -3.11
C THR A 86 4.61 15.28 -2.31
N GLY A 87 5.71 15.94 -2.65
CA GLY A 87 6.26 17.05 -1.88
C GLY A 87 7.08 16.60 -0.66
N ALA A 88 7.32 15.29 -0.49
CA ALA A 88 8.19 14.75 0.55
C ALA A 88 9.64 15.24 0.39
N LEU A 89 10.10 15.37 -0.86
CA LEU A 89 11.42 15.89 -1.22
C LEU A 89 11.29 17.00 -2.27
N PRO A 90 11.57 18.27 -1.95
CA PRO A 90 11.46 19.33 -2.95
C PRO A 90 12.42 19.15 -4.14
N ASP A 91 12.01 19.63 -5.31
CA ASP A 91 12.82 19.60 -6.53
C ASP A 91 14.20 20.23 -6.34
N GLY A 92 15.23 19.59 -6.90
CA GLY A 92 16.62 20.05 -6.83
C GLY A 92 17.28 19.89 -5.45
N ARG A 93 16.60 19.30 -4.46
CA ARG A 93 17.21 18.96 -3.16
C ARG A 93 17.94 17.61 -3.20
N PRO A 94 19.05 17.47 -2.45
CA PRO A 94 19.72 16.18 -2.27
C PRO A 94 18.77 15.15 -1.67
N LEU A 95 18.90 13.88 -2.09
CA LEU A 95 18.03 12.80 -1.61
C LEU A 95 18.03 12.69 -0.09
N PHE A 96 19.22 12.70 0.54
CA PHE A 96 19.38 12.45 1.97
C PHE A 96 19.65 13.72 2.78
N ASP A 97 18.98 14.81 2.42
CA ASP A 97 19.04 16.06 3.19
C ASP A 97 18.32 15.89 4.54
N GLU A 98 19.09 16.01 5.64
CA GLU A 98 18.61 15.86 7.03
C GLU A 98 17.54 16.91 7.41
N LYS A 99 17.35 17.95 6.61
CA LYS A 99 16.23 18.89 6.76
C LYS A 99 14.88 18.25 6.42
N TYR A 100 14.86 17.30 5.48
CA TYR A 100 13.62 16.72 4.93
C TYR A 100 13.39 15.26 5.36
N GLY A 101 14.40 14.63 5.97
CA GLY A 101 14.22 13.29 6.51
C GLY A 101 15.33 12.89 7.47
N THR A 102 15.27 11.65 7.95
CA THR A 102 16.16 11.11 8.96
C THR A 102 16.58 9.68 8.64
N LYS A 103 17.71 9.24 9.21
CA LYS A 103 18.24 7.89 9.01
C LYS A 103 17.40 6.87 9.76
N ALA A 104 16.99 5.81 9.07
CA ALA A 104 16.54 4.57 9.68
C ALA A 104 17.63 3.52 9.51
N VAL A 105 18.16 3.02 10.63
CA VAL A 105 19.28 2.08 10.64
C VAL A 105 18.84 0.80 11.31
N ALA A 106 19.02 -0.31 10.59
CA ALA A 106 19.08 -1.65 11.14
C ALA A 106 20.27 -2.36 10.51
N ASP A 107 20.82 -3.34 11.22
CA ASP A 107 22.02 -4.07 10.76
C ASP A 107 21.76 -4.81 9.45
N ASP A 108 20.64 -5.54 9.36
CA ASP A 108 20.28 -6.31 8.16
C ASP A 108 18.84 -6.01 7.67
N GLU A 109 17.85 -6.00 8.56
CA GLU A 109 16.43 -5.83 8.21
C GLU A 109 15.69 -4.87 9.15
N ILE A 110 14.76 -4.11 8.57
CA ILE A 110 13.79 -3.26 9.26
C ILE A 110 12.43 -3.92 9.10
N GLY A 111 11.84 -4.34 10.23
CA GLY A 111 10.51 -4.95 10.25
C GLY A 111 9.45 -4.01 9.68
N LEU A 112 8.48 -4.59 8.98
CA LEU A 112 7.30 -3.84 8.55
C LEU A 112 6.44 -3.45 9.78
N PRO A 113 5.67 -2.37 9.68
CA PRO A 113 4.67 -2.04 10.70
C PRO A 113 3.71 -3.21 10.98
N ASP A 114 3.19 -3.26 12.21
CA ASP A 114 2.32 -4.35 12.66
C ASP A 114 1.07 -4.50 11.77
N GLY A 115 0.90 -5.70 11.20
CA GLY A 115 -0.21 -6.04 10.31
C GLY A 115 0.11 -5.85 8.83
N LEU A 116 1.15 -5.08 8.49
CA LEU A 116 1.61 -4.97 7.10
C LEU A 116 2.39 -6.21 6.70
N CYS A 117 1.79 -6.97 5.79
CA CYS A 117 2.37 -8.12 5.12
C CYS A 117 3.34 -7.72 4.00
N GLY A 118 4.14 -8.69 3.55
CA GLY A 118 5.18 -8.48 2.54
C GLY A 118 6.57 -8.71 3.10
N SER A 119 7.59 -8.37 2.30
CA SER A 119 8.98 -8.52 2.73
C SER A 119 9.43 -7.31 3.56
N SER A 120 10.22 -7.55 4.60
CA SER A 120 10.94 -6.53 5.39
C SER A 120 11.71 -5.54 4.51
N LEU A 121 11.91 -4.32 5.02
CA LEU A 121 12.88 -3.39 4.44
C LEU A 121 14.31 -3.83 4.79
N ARG A 122 15.26 -3.51 3.91
CA ARG A 122 16.69 -3.74 4.15
C ARG A 122 17.36 -2.46 4.61
N GLY A 123 18.18 -2.57 5.66
CA GLY A 123 19.07 -1.48 6.05
C GLY A 123 20.15 -1.24 4.98
N PRO A 124 20.71 -0.01 4.88
CA PRO A 124 20.26 1.23 5.51
C PRO A 124 18.98 1.78 4.87
N ALA A 125 18.21 2.60 5.60
CA ALA A 125 17.02 3.27 5.08
C ALA A 125 16.94 4.76 5.48
N TRP A 126 16.01 5.48 4.88
CA TRP A 126 15.75 6.89 5.12
C TRP A 126 14.26 7.14 5.27
N ILE A 127 13.86 7.98 6.22
CA ILE A 127 12.47 8.33 6.50
C ILE A 127 12.24 9.80 6.17
N TYR A 128 11.30 10.09 5.28
CA TYR A 128 10.77 11.43 5.03
C TYR A 128 9.47 11.62 5.79
N HIS A 129 9.33 12.74 6.48
CA HIS A 129 8.09 13.13 7.16
C HIS A 129 7.55 14.41 6.53
N PHE A 130 6.28 14.42 6.14
CA PHE A 130 5.64 15.59 5.56
C PHE A 130 4.13 15.60 5.82
N THR A 131 3.52 16.75 5.58
CA THR A 131 2.07 16.89 5.56
C THR A 131 1.61 16.95 4.13
N SER A 132 0.72 16.04 3.75
CA SER A 132 0.10 16.01 2.43
C SER A 132 -0.77 17.24 2.18
N THR A 133 -1.15 17.47 0.92
CA THR A 133 -2.01 18.58 0.52
C THR A 133 -3.40 18.56 1.17
N THR A 134 -3.83 17.42 1.69
CA THR A 134 -5.11 17.23 2.38
C THR A 134 -4.99 17.43 3.90
N GLY A 135 -3.79 17.70 4.41
CA GLY A 135 -3.52 17.88 5.84
C GLY A 135 -3.19 16.60 6.59
N SER A 136 -3.22 15.43 5.93
CA SER A 136 -2.79 14.17 6.53
C SER A 136 -1.27 14.11 6.71
N GLY A 137 -0.81 13.64 7.87
CA GLY A 137 0.60 13.33 8.11
C GLY A 137 1.02 12.08 7.34
N VAL A 138 2.17 12.16 6.66
CA VAL A 138 2.71 11.09 5.82
C VAL A 138 4.16 10.83 6.18
N ASP A 139 4.49 9.57 6.42
CA ASP A 139 5.85 9.08 6.59
C ASP A 139 6.20 8.16 5.43
N VAL A 140 7.35 8.38 4.78
CA VAL A 140 7.85 7.53 3.70
C VAL A 140 9.23 7.01 4.10
N MET A 141 9.33 5.72 4.40
CA MET A 141 10.58 5.02 4.67
C MET A 141 11.05 4.32 3.39
N VAL A 142 12.29 4.58 2.96
CA VAL A 142 12.84 4.04 1.70
C VAL A 142 14.20 3.41 1.94
N GLU A 143 14.46 2.28 1.29
CA GLU A 143 15.78 1.65 1.31
C GLU A 143 16.85 2.48 0.60
N ARG A 144 17.99 2.65 1.27
CA ARG A 144 19.17 3.33 0.75
C ARG A 144 20.21 2.32 0.28
N SER A 145 20.98 2.70 -0.75
CA SER A 145 22.08 1.87 -1.23
C SER A 145 23.15 1.73 -0.13
N PRO A 146 23.62 0.51 0.17
CA PRO A 146 24.72 0.30 1.11
C PRO A 146 26.08 0.61 0.47
N ALA A 147 26.16 0.66 -0.87
CA ALA A 147 27.39 0.89 -1.62
C ALA A 147 27.56 2.35 -2.07
N ASP A 148 26.44 3.07 -2.19
CA ASP A 148 26.42 4.47 -2.60
C ASP A 148 25.54 5.27 -1.64
N ASN A 149 26.18 6.24 -0.98
CA ASN A 149 25.56 7.01 0.08
C ASN A 149 24.62 8.10 -0.44
N GLU A 150 24.61 8.34 -1.76
CA GLU A 150 23.82 9.38 -2.42
C GLU A 150 22.69 8.80 -3.31
N SER A 151 22.44 7.49 -3.26
CA SER A 151 21.34 6.84 -3.99
C SER A 151 20.48 5.90 -3.15
N PHE A 152 19.24 5.70 -3.60
CA PHE A 152 18.40 4.60 -3.13
C PHE A 152 18.90 3.25 -3.67
N ARG A 153 18.42 2.15 -3.09
CA ARG A 153 18.53 0.85 -3.76
C ARG A 153 17.77 0.91 -5.09
N PHE A 154 18.17 0.09 -6.06
CA PHE A 154 17.52 0.06 -7.37
C PHE A 154 17.17 -1.39 -7.78
N PRO A 155 15.88 -1.75 -7.87
CA PRO A 155 14.73 -0.99 -7.36
C PRO A 155 14.77 -0.88 -5.82
N ALA A 156 14.06 0.11 -5.27
CA ALA A 156 13.99 0.33 -3.81
C ALA A 156 12.64 -0.12 -3.27
N ARG A 157 12.63 -0.75 -2.09
CA ARG A 157 11.40 -0.86 -1.29
C ARG A 157 11.12 0.45 -0.58
N ALA A 158 9.84 0.83 -0.57
CA ALA A 158 9.32 1.92 0.24
C ALA A 158 8.14 1.45 1.09
N VAL A 159 8.04 1.96 2.32
CA VAL A 159 6.87 1.88 3.18
C VAL A 159 6.33 3.27 3.41
N VAL A 160 5.06 3.48 3.09
CA VAL A 160 4.36 4.74 3.27
C VAL A 160 3.29 4.57 4.33
N THR A 161 3.32 5.43 5.35
CA THR A 161 2.32 5.47 6.42
C THR A 161 1.53 6.77 6.31
N TYR A 162 0.22 6.65 6.23
CA TYR A 162 -0.73 7.77 6.22
C TYR A 162 -1.50 7.80 7.53
N SER A 163 -1.51 8.96 8.18
CA SER A 163 -2.45 9.27 9.25
C SER A 163 -3.67 9.97 8.64
N LEU A 164 -4.77 9.24 8.49
CA LEU A 164 -6.02 9.78 7.96
C LEU A 164 -6.74 10.59 9.06
N PRO A 165 -7.48 11.65 8.68
CA PRO A 165 -8.24 12.48 9.64
C PRO A 165 -9.44 11.73 10.24
#